data_AF-A0A1F7MHW1-F1
#
_entry.id   AF-A0A1F7MHW1-F1
#
_cell.length_a   1.000
_cell.length_b   1.000
_cell.length_c   1.000
_cell.angle_alpha   90.00
_cell.angle_beta   90.00
_cell.angle_gamma   90.00
#
_symmetry.space_group_name_H-M   'P 1'
#
loop_
_entity.id
_entity.type
_entity.pdbx_description
1 polymer ?
#
loop_
_entity_poly.entity_id
_entity_poly.type
_entity_poly.pdbx_seq_one_letter_code
_entity_poly.pdbx_strand_id
1 'polypeptide(L)'
;MPLADGYRDEQRDLQPVVEAALQAALRQSFPSAAFRTAISVGGTSKTNLRLRGTSFWPDVEITEDGTPLAAIEVKLIRARQSASKALAEALGQSVIYSIRYPRVFAFVVHYGRSNDRYHDEDPALDRRLLPLNVELIVRRLHNDAASAARREAVDHAV
;
A
#
# COMPACT_ATOMS: atom_id res chain seq x y z
N MET A 1 7.35 -15.10 9.58
CA MET A 1 6.39 -16.16 9.92
C MET A 1 5.27 -16.11 8.88
N PRO A 2 4.86 -17.23 8.26
CA PRO A 2 3.73 -17.21 7.33
C PRO A 2 2.44 -16.78 8.05
N LEU A 3 1.57 -16.06 7.35
CA LEU A 3 0.24 -15.68 7.85
C LEU A 3 -0.65 -16.94 7.94
N ALA A 4 -1.60 -16.95 8.87
CA ALA A 4 -2.58 -18.03 8.94
C ALA A 4 -3.55 -17.95 7.76
N ASP A 5 -4.12 -19.09 7.36
CA ASP A 5 -5.09 -19.19 6.25
C ASP A 5 -6.40 -18.42 6.51
N GLY A 6 -6.66 -17.99 7.75
CA GLY A 6 -7.79 -17.15 8.10
C GLY A 6 -7.72 -16.59 9.52
N TYR A 7 -8.44 -15.48 9.75
CA TYR A 7 -8.55 -14.80 11.02
C TYR A 7 -10.03 -14.56 11.36
N ARG A 8 -10.40 -14.65 12.63
CA ARG A 8 -11.79 -14.45 13.06
C ARG A 8 -12.20 -12.99 12.92
N ASP A 9 -11.29 -12.09 13.25
CA ASP A 9 -11.36 -10.67 12.92
C ASP A 9 -10.05 -10.31 12.21
N GLU A 10 -10.08 -10.28 10.88
CA GLU A 10 -8.90 -9.97 10.06
C GLU A 10 -8.29 -8.62 10.41
N GLN A 11 -9.05 -7.64 10.90
CA GLN A 11 -8.46 -6.36 11.25
C GLN A 11 -7.73 -6.45 12.59
N ARG A 12 -8.42 -6.92 13.63
CA ARG A 12 -7.85 -6.98 14.99
C ARG A 12 -6.76 -8.04 15.13
N ASP A 13 -6.95 -9.20 14.53
CA ASP A 13 -6.10 -10.36 14.78
C ASP A 13 -4.89 -10.40 13.83
N LEU A 14 -4.99 -9.84 12.62
CA LEU A 14 -3.88 -9.75 11.65
C LEU A 14 -2.97 -8.55 11.90
N GLN A 15 -3.52 -7.41 12.34
CA GLN A 15 -2.75 -6.17 12.54
C GLN A 15 -1.46 -6.39 13.36
N PRO A 16 -1.47 -6.99 14.57
CA PRO A 16 -0.25 -7.15 15.35
C PRO A 16 0.78 -8.05 14.66
N VAL A 17 0.33 -9.04 13.87
CA VAL A 17 1.22 -9.95 13.15
C VAL A 17 1.92 -9.22 12.00
N VAL A 18 1.16 -8.45 11.20
CA VAL A 18 1.72 -7.69 10.07
C VAL A 18 2.61 -6.56 10.56
N GLU A 19 2.21 -5.88 11.64
CA GLU A 19 3.02 -4.81 12.25
C GLU A 19 4.35 -5.35 12.77
N ALA A 20 4.34 -6.48 13.48
CA ALA A 20 5.56 -7.12 13.95
C ALA A 20 6.45 -7.59 12.80
N ALA A 21 5.86 -8.15 11.72
CA ALA A 21 6.60 -8.57 10.54
C ALA A 21 7.26 -7.39 9.82
N LEU A 22 6.53 -6.30 9.62
CA LEU A 22 7.05 -5.08 9.01
C LEU A 22 8.16 -4.45 9.85
N GLN A 23 7.93 -4.35 11.17
CA GLN A 23 8.92 -3.84 12.11
C GLN A 23 10.21 -4.67 12.10
N ALA A 24 10.10 -6.01 12.01
CA ALA A 24 11.25 -6.89 11.91
C ALA A 24 12.00 -6.70 10.59
N ALA A 25 11.29 -6.60 9.46
CA ALA A 25 11.89 -6.36 8.15
C ALA A 25 12.65 -5.02 8.08
N LEU A 26 12.08 -3.97 8.68
CA LEU A 26 12.75 -2.67 8.79
C LEU A 26 14.00 -2.73 9.67
N ARG A 27 13.94 -3.39 10.83
CA ARG A 27 15.12 -3.58 11.68
C ARG A 27 16.23 -4.38 11.00
N GLN A 28 15.85 -5.39 10.22
CA GLN A 28 16.82 -6.18 9.45
C GLN A 28 17.48 -5.35 8.34
N SER A 29 16.70 -4.53 7.65
CA SER A 29 17.20 -3.71 6.52
C SER A 29 17.96 -2.48 6.98
N PHE A 30 17.61 -1.94 8.15
CA PHE A 30 18.16 -0.71 8.73
C PHE A 30 18.50 -0.89 10.22
N PRO A 31 19.56 -1.65 10.57
CA PRO A 31 19.83 -2.04 11.95
C PRO A 31 20.14 -0.88 12.90
N SER A 32 20.67 0.22 12.37
CA SER A 32 21.01 1.42 13.14
C SER A 32 19.87 2.41 13.29
N ALA A 33 18.75 2.21 12.58
CA ALA A 33 17.62 3.14 12.59
C ALA A 33 16.61 2.76 13.67
N ALA A 34 16.14 3.75 14.44
CA ALA A 34 15.19 3.56 15.53
C ALA A 34 13.73 3.62 15.04
N PHE A 35 13.44 2.89 13.96
CA PHE A 35 12.11 2.93 13.33
C PHE A 35 11.04 2.31 14.21
N ARG A 36 9.85 2.92 14.20
CA ARG A 36 8.61 2.38 14.76
C ARG A 36 7.51 2.43 13.72
N THR A 37 6.82 1.31 13.55
CA THR A 37 5.67 1.20 12.64
C THR A 37 4.37 1.10 13.41
N ALA A 38 3.32 1.70 12.88
CA ALA A 38 1.97 1.52 13.38
C ALA A 38 1.00 1.26 12.22
N ILE A 39 0.20 0.19 12.27
CA ILE A 39 -0.82 -0.18 11.26
C ILE A 39 -2.24 0.21 11.71
N SER A 40 -2.96 0.93 10.84
CA SER A 40 -4.22 1.58 11.19
C SER A 40 -5.38 0.64 10.94
N VAL A 41 -5.90 0.11 12.03
CA VAL A 41 -7.22 -0.54 12.08
C VAL A 41 -8.07 0.20 13.12
N GLY A 42 -9.39 0.22 12.91
CA GLY A 42 -10.31 1.05 13.68
C GLY A 42 -10.07 0.96 15.20
N GLY A 43 -10.09 2.11 15.89
CA GLY A 43 -9.93 2.18 17.35
C GLY A 43 -8.49 2.30 17.88
N THR A 44 -7.48 2.44 17.00
CA THR A 44 -6.08 2.64 17.43
C THR A 44 -5.77 4.09 17.83
N SER A 45 -5.08 4.27 18.97
CA SER A 45 -4.56 5.55 19.44
C SER A 45 -3.34 5.94 18.61
N LYS A 46 -3.57 6.64 17.50
CA LYS A 46 -2.50 7.14 16.62
C LYS A 46 -2.56 8.63 16.44
N THR A 47 -1.41 9.21 16.13
CA THR A 47 -1.32 10.61 15.75
C THR A 47 -1.98 10.80 14.39
N ASN A 48 -3.15 11.43 14.35
CA ASN A 48 -3.78 11.85 13.10
C ASN A 48 -3.17 13.13 12.55
N LEU A 49 -3.28 13.27 11.24
CA LEU A 49 -3.24 14.58 10.61
C LEU A 49 -4.64 15.20 10.70
N ARG A 50 -4.76 16.36 11.34
CA ARG A 50 -6.02 17.12 11.39
C ARG A 50 -6.01 18.26 10.40
N LEU A 51 -6.95 18.26 9.47
CA LEU A 51 -7.16 19.35 8.51
C LEU A 51 -8.63 19.76 8.55
N ARG A 52 -8.89 21.05 8.78
CA ARG A 52 -10.25 21.63 8.72
C ARG A 52 -11.31 20.86 9.54
N GLY A 53 -10.91 20.33 10.71
CA GLY A 53 -11.80 19.58 11.60
C GLY A 53 -11.94 18.09 11.27
N THR A 54 -11.33 17.62 10.18
CA THR A 54 -11.29 16.21 9.80
C THR A 54 -9.96 15.57 10.19
N SER A 55 -10.01 14.34 10.68
CA SER A 55 -8.82 13.55 11.01
C SER A 55 -8.54 12.56 9.89
N PHE A 56 -7.26 12.46 9.53
CA PHE A 56 -6.75 11.57 8.50
C PHE A 56 -5.67 10.70 9.12
N TRP A 57 -5.69 9.41 8.80
CA TRP A 57 -4.74 8.41 9.28
C TRP A 57 -4.26 7.60 8.08
N PRO A 58 -2.94 7.50 7.84
CA PRO A 58 -2.43 6.58 6.84
C PRO A 58 -2.65 5.14 7.31
N ASP A 59 -2.72 4.19 6.37
CA ASP A 59 -2.82 2.77 6.69
C ASP A 59 -1.61 2.28 7.48
N VAL A 60 -0.41 2.78 7.15
CA VAL A 60 0.79 2.58 7.96
C VAL A 60 1.51 3.91 8.20
N GLU A 61 1.89 4.14 9.45
CA GLU A 61 2.79 5.22 9.85
C GLU A 61 4.16 4.64 10.20
N ILE A 62 5.22 5.27 9.71
CA ILE A 62 6.61 4.99 10.08
C ILE A 62 7.19 6.24 10.74
N THR A 63 7.74 6.07 11.94
CA THR A 63 8.40 7.13 12.70
C THR A 63 9.82 6.72 13.09
N GLU A 64 10.67 7.71 13.33
CA GLU A 64 11.99 7.54 13.94
C GLU A 64 12.06 8.47 15.15
N ASP A 65 12.28 7.91 16.36
CA ASP A 65 12.31 8.66 17.61
C ASP A 65 11.11 9.61 17.82
N GLY A 66 9.93 9.19 17.36
CA GLY A 66 8.68 9.97 17.43
C GLY A 66 8.51 11.02 16.32
N THR A 67 9.50 11.19 15.45
CA THR A 67 9.43 12.06 14.28
C THR A 67 8.78 11.30 13.10
N PRO A 68 7.74 11.85 12.46
CA PRO A 68 7.15 11.27 11.25
C PRO A 68 8.17 11.14 10.11
N LEU A 69 8.36 9.92 9.60
CA LEU A 69 9.32 9.65 8.52
C LEU A 69 8.62 9.31 7.21
N ALA A 70 7.66 8.39 7.26
CA ALA A 70 6.91 7.97 6.09
C ALA A 70 5.47 7.58 6.43
N ALA A 71 4.59 7.76 5.45
CA ALA A 71 3.24 7.22 5.45
C ALA A 71 3.07 6.22 4.30
N ILE A 72 2.26 5.20 4.53
CA ILE A 72 1.86 4.23 3.51
C ILE A 72 0.34 4.22 3.45
N GLU A 73 -0.19 4.42 2.25
CA GLU A 73 -1.60 4.23 1.91
C GLU A 73 -1.71 2.99 1.02
N VAL A 74 -2.65 2.10 1.31
CA VAL A 74 -2.85 0.83 0.62
C VAL A 74 -4.28 0.76 0.10
N LYS A 75 -4.43 0.67 -1.23
CA LYS A 75 -5.71 0.41 -1.87
C LYS A 75 -5.73 -0.95 -2.56
N LEU A 76 -6.79 -1.69 -2.31
CA LEU A 76 -7.10 -2.94 -2.98
C LEU A 76 -8.20 -2.72 -4.03
N ILE A 77 -7.90 -2.93 -5.31
CA ILE A 77 -8.88 -2.90 -6.39
C ILE A 77 -9.37 -4.32 -6.64
N ARG A 78 -10.57 -4.65 -6.17
CA ARG A 78 -11.23 -5.94 -6.44
C ARG A 78 -11.76 -6.00 -7.87
N ALA A 79 -12.06 -7.20 -8.36
CA ALA A 79 -12.44 -7.41 -9.75
C ALA A 79 -13.71 -6.69 -10.24
N ARG A 80 -14.58 -6.26 -9.33
CA ARG A 80 -15.81 -5.50 -9.62
C ARG A 80 -15.71 -4.03 -9.23
N GLN A 81 -14.55 -3.55 -8.77
CA GLN A 81 -14.34 -2.17 -8.35
C GLN A 81 -13.70 -1.35 -9.46
N SER A 82 -14.06 -0.07 -9.52
CA SER A 82 -13.42 0.86 -10.43
C SER A 82 -12.00 1.19 -9.98
N ALA A 83 -11.03 0.91 -10.84
CA ALA A 83 -9.63 1.27 -10.62
C ALA A 83 -9.45 2.79 -10.50
N SER A 84 -10.16 3.58 -11.30
CA SER A 84 -10.03 5.04 -11.29
C SER A 84 -10.43 5.66 -9.95
N LYS A 85 -11.48 5.12 -9.31
CA LYS A 85 -11.91 5.58 -7.99
C LYS A 85 -10.85 5.29 -6.94
N ALA A 86 -10.36 4.05 -6.87
CA ALA A 86 -9.34 3.66 -5.89
C ALA A 86 -8.02 4.41 -6.09
N LEU A 87 -7.60 4.62 -7.34
CA LEU A 87 -6.42 5.42 -7.67
C LEU A 87 -6.59 6.88 -7.24
N ALA A 88 -7.75 7.50 -7.54
CA ALA A 88 -8.02 8.86 -7.13
C ALA A 88 -8.04 9.02 -5.60
N GLU A 89 -8.63 8.06 -4.87
CA GLU A 89 -8.62 8.03 -3.41
C GLU A 89 -7.19 7.89 -2.86
N ALA A 90 -6.42 6.93 -3.35
CA ALA A 90 -5.03 6.71 -2.93
C ALA A 90 -4.18 7.98 -3.12
N LEU A 91 -4.27 8.60 -4.30
CA LEU A 91 -3.53 9.81 -4.63
C LEU A 91 -3.98 11.00 -3.77
N GLY A 92 -5.30 11.21 -3.64
CA GLY A 92 -5.85 12.30 -2.83
C GLY A 92 -5.42 12.21 -1.36
N GLN A 93 -5.51 11.01 -0.78
CA GLN A 93 -5.05 10.77 0.59
C GLN A 93 -3.53 10.95 0.71
N SER A 94 -2.77 10.49 -0.27
CA SER A 94 -1.30 10.62 -0.26
C SER A 94 -0.83 12.08 -0.30
N VAL A 95 -1.51 12.92 -1.08
CA VAL A 95 -1.27 14.37 -1.09
C VAL A 95 -1.62 15.02 0.25
N ILE A 96 -2.66 14.53 0.93
CA ILE A 96 -2.99 14.99 2.28
C ILE A 96 -1.87 14.60 3.26
N TYR A 97 -1.41 13.35 3.22
CA TYR A 97 -0.36 12.89 4.13
C TYR A 97 0.98 13.59 3.89
N SER A 98 1.29 14.02 2.66
CA SER A 98 2.58 14.67 2.37
C SER A 98 2.79 15.99 3.10
N ILE A 99 1.73 16.58 3.67
CA ILE A 99 1.81 17.76 4.55
C ILE A 99 2.61 17.45 5.82
N ARG A 100 2.55 16.21 6.32
CA ARG A 100 3.20 15.79 7.58
C ARG A 100 4.38 14.86 7.38
N TYR A 101 4.31 13.99 6.37
CA TYR A 101 5.31 12.94 6.17
C TYR A 101 6.30 13.34 5.06
N PRO A 102 7.62 13.29 5.32
CA PRO A 102 8.65 13.54 4.31
C PRO A 102 8.61 12.59 3.11
N ARG A 103 7.98 11.42 3.26
CA ARG A 103 7.76 10.42 2.22
C ARG A 103 6.37 9.81 2.34
N VAL A 104 5.69 9.63 1.22
CA VAL A 104 4.39 8.96 1.18
C VAL A 104 4.39 7.92 0.06
N PHE A 105 4.06 6.68 0.40
CA PHE A 105 3.96 5.58 -0.55
C PHE A 105 2.51 5.19 -0.74
N ALA A 106 2.01 5.28 -1.97
CA ALA A 106 0.67 4.84 -2.35
C ALA A 106 0.76 3.47 -3.02
N PHE A 107 0.46 2.40 -2.29
CA PHE A 107 0.39 1.05 -2.84
C PHE A 107 -1.00 0.74 -3.36
N VAL A 108 -1.11 0.44 -4.64
CA VAL A 108 -2.38 0.05 -5.26
C VAL A 108 -2.25 -1.36 -5.80
N VAL A 109 -2.97 -2.31 -5.20
CA VAL A 109 -2.96 -3.71 -5.60
C VAL A 109 -4.21 -4.02 -6.44
N HIS A 110 -4.01 -4.45 -7.68
CA HIS A 110 -5.07 -4.65 -8.66
C HIS A 110 -5.37 -6.13 -8.93
N TYR A 111 -6.59 -6.57 -8.59
CA TYR A 111 -7.12 -7.93 -8.82
C TYR A 111 -8.17 -8.00 -9.95
N GLY A 112 -8.53 -6.88 -10.59
CA GLY A 112 -9.51 -6.87 -11.66
C GLY A 112 -9.02 -7.23 -13.04
N ARG A 113 -9.97 -7.41 -13.99
CA ARG A 113 -9.65 -7.60 -15.40
C ARG A 113 -8.85 -6.38 -15.89
N SER A 114 -7.70 -6.65 -16.48
CA SER A 114 -6.86 -5.63 -17.14
C SER A 114 -7.73 -4.86 -18.13
N ASN A 115 -7.79 -3.54 -17.95
CA ASN A 115 -8.00 -2.69 -19.10
C ASN A 115 -6.59 -2.28 -19.50
N ASP A 116 -6.08 -2.79 -20.63
CA ASP A 116 -4.68 -2.59 -21.08
C ASP A 116 -4.30 -1.10 -21.27
N ARG A 117 -5.25 -0.19 -21.06
CA ARG A 117 -5.09 1.26 -20.98
C ARG A 117 -4.36 1.74 -19.71
N TYR A 118 -4.32 0.94 -18.64
CA TYR A 118 -3.51 1.27 -17.47
C TYR A 118 -2.09 0.74 -17.72
N HIS A 119 -1.29 1.50 -18.45
CA HIS A 119 0.14 1.21 -18.53
C HIS A 119 0.73 1.35 -17.12
N ASP A 120 1.41 0.30 -16.66
CA ASP A 120 1.86 0.15 -15.26
C ASP A 120 2.95 1.17 -14.86
N GLU A 121 3.37 2.03 -15.78
CA GLU A 121 4.34 3.10 -15.58
C GLU A 121 3.85 4.35 -16.32
N ASP A 122 3.60 5.44 -15.57
CA ASP A 122 3.35 6.77 -16.12
C ASP A 122 4.43 7.72 -15.59
N PRO A 123 5.60 7.81 -16.28
CA PRO A 123 6.71 8.65 -15.83
C PRO A 123 6.36 10.15 -15.78
N ALA A 124 5.29 10.58 -16.45
CA ALA A 124 4.82 11.96 -16.37
C ALA A 124 3.99 12.18 -15.11
N LEU A 125 3.19 11.19 -14.67
CA LEU A 125 2.56 11.20 -13.37
C LEU A 125 3.60 11.15 -12.24
N ASP A 126 4.57 10.25 -12.31
CA ASP A 126 5.60 10.10 -11.26
C ASP A 126 6.40 11.39 -11.07
N ARG A 127 6.78 12.06 -12.17
CA ARG A 127 7.42 13.38 -12.11
C ARG A 127 6.54 14.47 -11.51
N ARG A 128 5.21 14.36 -11.62
CA ARG A 128 4.26 15.30 -10.98
C ARG A 128 4.06 14.99 -9.49
N LEU A 129 4.22 13.73 -9.08
CA LEU A 129 4.10 13.30 -7.69
C LEU A 129 5.39 13.52 -6.87
N LEU A 130 6.54 13.47 -7.53
CA LEU A 130 7.86 13.63 -6.89
C LEU A 130 7.98 14.91 -6.04
N PRO A 131 7.58 16.13 -6.51
CA PRO A 131 7.65 17.34 -5.69
C PRO A 131 6.73 17.32 -4.47
N LEU A 132 5.74 16.42 -4.45
CA LEU A 132 4.81 16.21 -3.34
C LEU A 132 5.30 15.12 -2.39
N ASN A 133 6.50 14.58 -2.59
CA ASN A 133 7.04 13.45 -1.83
C ASN A 133 6.17 12.18 -1.90
N VAL A 134 5.35 12.04 -2.95
CA VAL A 134 4.48 10.89 -3.16
C VAL A 134 5.11 9.95 -4.19
N GLU A 135 5.16 8.66 -3.85
CA GLU A 135 5.53 7.58 -4.76
C GLU A 135 4.33 6.64 -4.97
N LEU A 136 3.91 6.46 -6.21
CA LEU A 136 2.80 5.57 -6.56
C LEU A 136 3.36 4.20 -6.99
N ILE A 137 2.91 3.14 -6.32
CA ILE A 137 3.35 1.77 -6.58
C ILE A 137 2.12 0.95 -6.92
N VAL A 138 1.92 0.69 -8.23
CA VAL A 138 0.84 -0.16 -8.71
C VAL A 138 1.36 -1.58 -8.90
N ARG A 139 0.69 -2.57 -8.28
CA ARG A 139 1.02 -3.99 -8.41
C ARG A 139 -0.20 -4.76 -8.91
N ARG A 140 0.01 -5.57 -9.96
CA ARG A 140 -0.97 -6.56 -10.41
C ARG A 140 -0.70 -7.87 -9.69
N LEU A 141 -1.74 -8.51 -9.15
CA LEU A 141 -1.61 -9.94 -8.89
C LEU A 141 -1.76 -10.69 -10.22
N HIS A 142 -0.65 -11.20 -10.73
CA HIS A 142 -0.70 -12.24 -11.75
C HIS A 142 -1.35 -13.46 -11.11
N ASN A 143 -2.49 -13.91 -11.65
CA ASN A 143 -2.98 -15.25 -11.39
C ASN A 143 -2.04 -16.20 -12.15
N ASP A 144 -0.97 -16.65 -11.50
CA ASP A 144 0.02 -17.55 -12.11
C ASP A 144 -0.61 -18.85 -12.65
N ALA A 145 -1.75 -19.27 -12.10
CA ALA A 145 -2.53 -20.40 -12.61
C ALA A 145 -3.10 -20.17 -14.03
N ALA A 146 -3.45 -18.94 -14.40
CA ALA A 146 -3.97 -18.62 -15.74
C ALA A 146 -2.85 -18.44 -16.77
N SER A 147 -1.69 -17.98 -16.32
CA SER A 147 -0.47 -17.82 -17.12
C SER A 147 0.16 -19.16 -17.48
N ALA A 148 0.12 -20.14 -16.56
CA ALA A 148 0.59 -21.50 -16.78
C ALA A 148 -0.28 -22.26 -17.82
N ALA A 149 -1.61 -22.21 -17.68
CA ALA A 149 -2.53 -22.85 -18.62
C ALA A 149 -2.45 -22.26 -20.05
N ARG A 150 -2.08 -20.98 -20.18
CA ARG A 150 -1.89 -20.33 -21.49
C ARG A 150 -0.57 -20.67 -22.15
N ARG A 151 0.47 -21.04 -21.38
CA ARG A 151 1.75 -21.54 -21.92
C ARG A 151 1.62 -22.98 -22.39
N GLU A 152 0.95 -23.84 -21.63
CA GLU A 152 0.66 -25.22 -22.06
C GLU A 152 -0.21 -25.29 -23.32
N ALA A 153 -1.19 -24.39 -23.46
CA ALA A 153 -2.03 -24.33 -24.66
C ALA A 153 -1.29 -23.85 -25.92
N VAL A 154 -0.18 -23.11 -25.77
CA VAL A 154 0.64 -22.63 -26.89
C VAL A 154 1.71 -23.67 -27.26
N ASP A 155 2.27 -24.38 -26.28
CA ASP A 155 3.25 -25.45 -26.52
C ASP A 155 2.60 -26.73 -27.11
N HIS A 156 1.29 -26.93 -26.94
CA HIS A 156 0.53 -28.00 -27.61
C HIS A 156 -0.06 -27.62 -28.97
N ALA A 157 0.13 -26.37 -29.40
CA ALA A 157 -0.34 -25.86 -30.69
C ALA A 157 0.79 -25.68 -31.73
N VAL A 158 2.01 -26.14 -31.42
CA VAL A 158 3.19 -26.17 -32.32
C VAL A 158 3.53 -27.61 -32.67
#